data_AF-A0A7S3UVL5-F1
#
_entry.id   AF-A0A7S3UVL5-F1
#
_cell.length_a   1.000
_cell.length_b   1.000
_cell.length_c   1.000
_cell.angle_alpha   90.00
_cell.angle_beta   90.00
_cell.angle_gamma   90.00
#
_symmetry.space_group_name_H-M   'P 1'
#
loop_
_entity.id
_entity.type
_entity.pdbx_description
1 polymer ?
#
loop_
_entity_poly.entity_id
_entity_poly.type
_entity_poly.pdbx_seq_one_letter_code
_entity_poly.pdbx_strand_id
1 'polypeptide(L)'
;AGLCRNLRAAPSAAEKQRLFDLATASCDLYFTDAQAYQIINLCKGVVGKLHCLERILPHVSDPIHCGQIVDGTLTTLTDKVALKLRMGYLWGCVMGYPTGFYSLDLRDPRDRRAARKLSERANGEKRFGKYRSGRGDTSQWANWENFRNGVLNRDQAMGRALTAAWFAAALPAAGRLRFDYVGTTPPSRGMKPVADTKFKNFLTALEINPDENALDMESLGTAQYEHFLEQYGKERYETAAEVEWRRLKESRYRRPVPIEERVDKTEVDPRTLIGSTAGTRSNSQDPTTMGPPAEGQRGGGGGGG
;
A
#
# COMPACT_ATOMS: atom_id res chain seq x y z
N ALA A 1 -12.98 24.77 0.59
CA ALA A 1 -13.60 26.07 0.95
C ALA A 1 -14.84 25.94 1.84
N GLY A 2 -15.80 25.05 1.51
CA GLY A 2 -17.06 24.91 2.27
C GLY A 2 -16.90 24.50 3.73
N LEU A 3 -16.05 23.51 4.04
CA LEU A 3 -15.83 23.05 5.42
C LEU A 3 -15.25 24.15 6.32
N CYS A 4 -14.20 24.86 5.88
CA CYS A 4 -13.63 25.96 6.66
C CYS A 4 -14.65 27.06 6.97
N ARG A 5 -15.54 27.37 6.01
CA ARG A 5 -16.63 28.34 6.22
C ARG A 5 -17.62 27.84 7.27
N ASN A 6 -18.05 26.58 7.16
CA ASN A 6 -19.01 25.99 8.11
C ASN A 6 -18.42 25.89 9.52
N LEU A 7 -17.14 25.53 9.65
CA LEU A 7 -16.44 25.50 10.93
C LEU A 7 -16.32 26.89 11.57
N ARG A 8 -16.19 27.96 10.77
CA ARG A 8 -16.19 29.34 11.29
C ARG A 8 -17.58 29.82 11.72
N ALA A 9 -18.61 29.38 11.01
CA ALA A 9 -20.00 29.76 11.30
C ALA A 9 -20.63 28.93 12.44
N ALA A 10 -19.96 27.87 12.89
CA ALA A 10 -20.47 27.00 13.95
C ALA A 10 -20.63 27.79 15.27
N PRO A 11 -21.83 27.83 15.88
CA PRO A 11 -22.13 28.64 17.06
C PRO A 11 -21.53 28.06 18.35
N SER A 12 -21.14 26.79 18.38
CA SER A 12 -20.57 26.14 19.56
C SER A 12 -19.38 25.25 19.23
N ALA A 13 -18.52 25.00 20.23
CA ALA A 13 -17.40 24.06 20.12
C ALA A 13 -17.88 22.63 19.82
N ALA A 14 -18.97 22.19 20.44
CA ALA A 14 -19.56 20.87 20.21
C ALA A 14 -20.06 20.71 18.76
N GLU A 15 -20.71 21.73 18.22
CA GLU A 15 -21.15 21.70 16.83
C GLU A 15 -19.99 21.73 15.84
N LYS A 16 -18.95 22.52 16.12
CA LYS A 16 -17.72 22.52 15.33
C LYS A 16 -17.06 21.14 15.31
N GLN A 17 -16.98 20.45 16.45
CA GLN A 17 -16.45 19.08 16.53
C GLN A 17 -17.31 18.11 15.71
N ARG A 18 -18.64 18.19 15.84
CA ARG A 18 -19.56 17.33 15.08
C ARG A 18 -19.42 17.53 13.56
N LEU A 19 -19.32 18.78 13.09
CA LEU A 19 -19.10 19.11 11.68
C LEU A 19 -17.77 18.56 11.18
N PHE A 20 -16.71 18.68 11.99
CA PHE A 20 -15.40 18.12 11.68
C PHE A 20 -15.45 16.59 11.55
N ASP A 21 -16.05 15.90 12.52
CA ASP A 21 -16.14 14.44 12.50
C ASP A 21 -16.99 13.95 11.33
N LEU A 22 -18.11 14.61 11.03
CA LEU A 22 -18.96 14.26 9.89
C LEU A 22 -18.22 14.41 8.56
N ALA A 23 -17.49 15.52 8.39
CA ALA A 23 -16.75 15.80 7.16
C ALA A 23 -15.53 14.88 6.95
N THR A 24 -14.97 14.30 8.02
CA THR A 24 -13.74 13.49 7.96
C THR A 24 -13.95 12.00 8.23
N ALA A 25 -15.16 11.56 8.60
CA ALA A 25 -15.44 10.16 8.89
C ALA A 25 -15.59 9.30 7.63
N SER A 26 -16.21 9.82 6.57
CA SER A 26 -16.59 9.00 5.40
C SER A 26 -16.70 9.79 4.09
N CYS A 27 -16.24 11.04 4.04
CA CYS A 27 -16.30 11.84 2.83
C CYS A 27 -14.98 11.76 2.04
N ASP A 28 -15.07 11.60 0.74
CA ASP A 28 -13.92 11.70 -0.18
C ASP A 28 -13.57 13.16 -0.46
N LEU A 29 -13.32 13.91 0.61
CA LEU A 29 -12.82 15.28 0.53
C LEU A 29 -11.30 15.25 0.44
N TYR A 30 -10.77 16.13 -0.40
CA TYR A 30 -9.34 16.40 -0.51
C TYR A 30 -9.07 17.87 -0.21
N PHE A 31 -8.02 18.10 0.56
CA PHE A 31 -7.59 19.43 0.98
C PHE A 31 -6.17 19.69 0.48
N THR A 32 -5.93 20.92 0.07
CA THR A 32 -4.56 21.43 -0.03
C THR A 32 -3.95 21.54 1.36
N ASP A 33 -2.63 21.60 1.42
CA ASP A 33 -1.86 21.88 2.64
C ASP A 33 -2.38 23.13 3.37
N ALA A 34 -2.60 24.24 2.65
CA ALA A 34 -3.12 25.48 3.22
C ALA A 34 -4.53 25.29 3.83
N GLN A 35 -5.39 24.51 3.18
CA GLN A 35 -6.73 24.21 3.70
C GLN A 35 -6.66 23.29 4.93
N ALA A 36 -5.77 22.30 4.93
CA ALA A 36 -5.56 21.41 6.07
C ALA A 36 -5.10 22.19 7.31
N TYR A 37 -4.11 23.10 7.17
CA TYR A 37 -3.69 23.97 8.26
C TYR A 37 -4.81 24.88 8.77
N GLN A 38 -5.62 25.44 7.88
CA GLN A 38 -6.78 26.24 8.31
C GLN A 38 -7.77 25.43 9.15
N ILE A 39 -8.06 24.19 8.74
CA ILE A 39 -8.96 23.32 9.51
C ILE A 39 -8.36 22.97 10.87
N ILE A 40 -7.07 22.59 10.91
CA ILE A 40 -6.35 22.28 12.16
C ILE A 40 -6.40 23.48 13.12
N ASN A 41 -6.15 24.69 12.62
CA ASN A 41 -6.22 25.91 13.42
C ASN A 41 -7.63 26.21 13.91
N LEU A 42 -8.66 26.02 13.07
CA LEU A 42 -10.05 26.22 13.47
C LEU A 42 -10.52 25.20 14.52
N CYS A 43 -9.97 23.99 14.50
CA CYS A 43 -10.28 22.93 15.45
C CYS A 43 -9.42 22.96 16.72
N LYS A 44 -8.44 23.87 16.82
CA LYS A 44 -7.54 23.99 17.97
C LYS A 44 -8.34 24.30 19.24
N GLY A 45 -8.10 23.51 20.30
CA GLY A 45 -8.81 23.64 21.58
C GLY A 45 -10.25 23.10 21.58
N VAL A 46 -10.77 22.70 20.42
CA VAL A 46 -12.09 22.06 20.28
C VAL A 46 -11.93 20.55 20.11
N VAL A 47 -10.97 20.15 19.29
CA VAL A 47 -10.64 18.76 18.99
C VAL A 47 -9.22 18.47 19.47
N GLY A 48 -9.00 17.31 20.09
CA GLY A 48 -7.66 16.88 20.47
C GLY A 48 -6.72 16.79 19.26
N LYS A 49 -5.48 17.30 19.39
CA LYS A 49 -4.51 17.42 18.29
C LYS A 49 -4.31 16.09 17.53
N LEU A 50 -4.17 14.98 18.27
CA LEU A 50 -3.98 13.65 17.70
C LEU A 50 -5.20 13.19 16.89
N HIS A 51 -6.41 13.38 17.41
CA HIS A 51 -7.65 13.05 16.68
C HIS A 51 -7.82 13.92 15.44
N CYS A 52 -7.50 15.21 15.53
CA CYS A 52 -7.57 16.12 14.40
C CYS A 52 -6.64 15.67 13.26
N LEU A 53 -5.38 15.32 13.58
CA LEU A 53 -4.41 14.87 12.58
C LEU A 53 -4.75 13.49 12.01
N GLU A 54 -5.15 12.53 12.86
CA GLU A 54 -5.59 11.19 12.42
C GLU A 54 -6.70 11.28 11.36
N ARG A 55 -7.61 12.25 11.52
CA ARG A 55 -8.72 12.50 10.60
C ARG A 55 -8.32 13.32 9.38
N ILE A 56 -7.50 14.37 9.52
CA ILE A 56 -7.16 15.30 8.43
C ILE A 56 -6.14 14.72 7.46
N LEU A 57 -5.09 14.06 7.95
CA LEU A 57 -3.95 13.67 7.11
C LEU A 57 -4.35 12.78 5.92
N PRO A 58 -5.29 11.82 6.04
CA PRO A 58 -5.79 11.06 4.89
C PRO A 58 -6.47 11.93 3.82
N HIS A 59 -6.92 13.14 4.14
CA HIS A 59 -7.56 14.04 3.17
C HIS A 59 -6.57 15.02 2.53
N VAL A 60 -5.30 15.02 2.94
CA VAL A 60 -4.29 15.90 2.34
C VAL A 60 -3.89 15.34 0.96
N SER A 61 -3.90 16.19 -0.05
CA SER A 61 -3.64 15.78 -1.43
C SER A 61 -2.20 15.34 -1.70
N ASP A 62 -1.23 15.92 -0.98
CA ASP A 62 0.20 15.64 -1.16
C ASP A 62 0.82 15.05 0.12
N PRO A 63 1.29 13.78 0.07
CA PRO A 63 2.00 13.15 1.18
C PRO A 63 3.23 13.91 1.69
N ILE A 64 3.92 14.68 0.84
CA ILE A 64 5.10 15.46 1.24
C ILE A 64 4.72 16.50 2.30
N HIS A 65 3.55 17.14 2.14
CA HIS A 65 3.07 18.14 3.08
C HIS A 65 2.51 17.53 4.38
N CYS A 66 2.14 16.24 4.40
CA CYS A 66 1.72 15.56 5.63
C CYS A 66 2.80 15.59 6.71
N GLY A 67 4.06 15.35 6.33
CA GLY A 67 5.20 15.41 7.27
C GLY A 67 5.36 16.79 7.90
N GLN A 68 5.27 17.84 7.09
CA GLN A 68 5.35 19.22 7.56
C GLN A 68 4.19 19.57 8.49
N ILE A 69 2.96 19.13 8.18
CA ILE A 69 1.78 19.34 9.02
C ILE A 69 1.95 18.67 10.38
N VAL A 70 2.46 17.43 10.41
CA VAL A 70 2.75 16.71 11.66
C VAL A 70 3.81 17.46 12.47
N ASP A 71 4.93 17.84 11.85
CA ASP A 71 6.02 18.53 12.52
C ASP A 71 5.64 19.92 13.02
N GLY A 72 4.76 20.63 12.30
CA GLY A 72 4.23 21.94 12.70
C GLY A 72 3.17 21.88 13.79
N THR A 73 2.49 20.73 13.96
CA THR A 73 1.38 20.58 14.93
C THR A 73 1.81 19.85 16.21
N LEU A 74 2.68 18.84 16.08
CA LEU A 74 3.19 18.01 17.17
C LEU A 74 4.66 18.32 17.45
N THR A 75 4.95 18.82 18.64
CA THR A 75 6.30 19.24 19.04
C THR A 75 7.09 18.12 19.71
N THR A 76 6.42 17.21 20.40
CA THR A 76 7.06 16.12 21.15
C THR A 76 7.20 14.86 20.31
N LEU A 77 8.27 14.10 20.54
CA LEU A 77 8.45 12.79 19.92
C LEU A 77 7.31 11.84 20.34
N THR A 78 6.95 11.85 21.62
CA THR A 78 5.87 11.03 22.19
C THR A 78 4.55 11.22 21.46
N ASP A 79 4.14 12.46 21.17
CA ASP A 79 2.91 12.73 20.42
C ASP A 79 2.97 12.19 18.98
N LYS A 80 4.12 12.32 18.32
CA LYS A 80 4.31 11.82 16.95
C LYS A 80 4.22 10.31 16.91
N VAL A 81 4.82 9.63 17.89
CA VAL A 81 4.72 8.17 17.97
C VAL A 81 3.30 7.75 18.34
N ALA A 82 2.65 8.43 19.28
CA ALA A 82 1.25 8.19 19.60
C ALA A 82 0.34 8.28 18.36
N LEU A 83 0.55 9.29 17.51
CA LEU A 83 -0.17 9.43 16.24
C LEU A 83 0.12 8.25 15.28
N LYS A 84 1.39 7.88 15.11
CA LYS A 84 1.81 6.75 14.25
C LYS A 84 1.07 5.46 14.62
N LEU A 85 0.94 5.14 15.91
CA LEU A 85 0.24 3.92 16.36
C LEU A 85 -1.26 4.00 16.12
N ARG A 86 -1.87 5.16 16.43
CA ARG A 86 -3.32 5.35 16.26
C ARG A 86 -3.73 5.11 14.82
N MET A 87 -2.87 5.56 13.89
CA MET A 87 -3.05 5.38 12.45
C MET A 87 -2.68 3.97 11.97
N GLY A 88 -1.73 3.29 12.62
CA GLY A 88 -1.31 1.94 12.24
C GLY A 88 -0.81 1.89 10.79
N TYR A 89 -1.34 0.96 9.99
CA TYR A 89 -0.98 0.80 8.57
C TYR A 89 -1.29 2.04 7.71
N LEU A 90 -2.22 2.89 8.15
CA LEU A 90 -2.56 4.14 7.44
C LEU A 90 -1.39 5.13 7.46
N TRP A 91 -0.54 5.09 8.48
CA TRP A 91 0.58 6.02 8.64
C TRP A 91 1.51 6.00 7.41
N GLY A 92 2.02 4.82 7.03
CA GLY A 92 2.94 4.69 5.89
C GLY A 92 2.31 5.16 4.58
N CYS A 93 1.03 4.84 4.39
CA CYS A 93 0.27 5.25 3.20
C CYS A 93 0.14 6.78 3.09
N VAL A 94 -0.09 7.46 4.20
CA VAL A 94 -0.31 8.91 4.27
C VAL A 94 0.99 9.71 4.24
N MET A 95 2.04 9.18 4.88
CA MET A 95 3.35 9.83 4.96
C MET A 95 4.21 9.63 3.69
N GLY A 96 3.73 8.87 2.70
CA GLY A 96 4.41 8.66 1.44
C GLY A 96 5.44 7.52 1.45
N TYR A 97 5.47 6.70 2.50
CA TYR A 97 6.33 5.52 2.63
C TYR A 97 5.49 4.25 2.79
N PRO A 98 4.82 3.79 1.72
CA PRO A 98 3.89 2.67 1.77
C PRO A 98 4.56 1.29 1.69
N THR A 99 5.87 1.21 1.46
CA THR A 99 6.56 -0.08 1.31
C THR A 99 6.54 -0.86 2.62
N GLY A 100 6.13 -2.13 2.56
CA GLY A 100 6.14 -3.03 3.71
C GLY A 100 5.08 -4.11 3.64
N PHE A 101 4.99 -4.89 4.72
CA PHE A 101 3.97 -5.92 4.92
C PHE A 101 2.72 -5.34 5.56
N TYR A 102 1.55 -5.72 5.05
CA TYR A 102 0.24 -5.30 5.53
C TYR A 102 -0.59 -6.49 5.99
N SER A 103 -1.28 -6.34 7.12
CA SER A 103 -2.23 -7.31 7.67
C SER A 103 -3.49 -6.57 8.14
N LEU A 104 -4.36 -6.26 7.19
CA LEU A 104 -5.53 -5.41 7.37
C LEU A 104 -6.74 -6.24 7.86
N ASP A 105 -7.34 -5.85 8.99
CA ASP A 105 -8.68 -6.31 9.36
C ASP A 105 -9.71 -5.41 8.69
N LEU A 106 -10.42 -5.94 7.70
CA LEU A 106 -11.38 -5.16 6.90
C LEU A 106 -12.62 -4.72 7.69
N ARG A 107 -12.80 -5.19 8.93
CA ARG A 107 -13.80 -4.65 9.86
C ARG A 107 -13.36 -3.35 10.51
N ASP A 108 -12.05 -3.10 10.61
CA ASP A 108 -11.52 -1.85 11.16
C ASP A 108 -11.59 -0.74 10.10
N PRO A 109 -12.34 0.35 10.33
CA PRO A 109 -12.42 1.47 9.39
C PRO A 109 -11.07 2.11 9.07
N ARG A 110 -10.08 2.05 9.97
CA ARG A 110 -8.72 2.58 9.74
C ARG A 110 -7.97 1.73 8.73
N ASP A 111 -8.04 0.42 8.85
CA ASP A 111 -7.42 -0.51 7.91
C ASP A 111 -8.07 -0.42 6.53
N ARG A 112 -9.40 -0.23 6.48
CA ARG A 112 -10.11 0.07 5.23
C ARG A 112 -9.62 1.38 4.60
N ARG A 113 -9.37 2.42 5.42
CA ARG A 113 -8.80 3.68 4.93
C ARG A 113 -7.36 3.50 4.43
N ALA A 114 -6.55 2.71 5.13
CA ALA A 114 -5.19 2.37 4.69
C ALA A 114 -5.23 1.66 3.32
N ALA A 115 -6.12 0.67 3.16
CA ALA A 115 -6.34 -0.04 1.91
C ALA A 115 -6.69 0.91 0.75
N ARG A 116 -7.64 1.84 0.97
CA ARG A 116 -8.02 2.85 -0.03
C ARG A 116 -6.86 3.78 -0.37
N LYS A 117 -6.15 4.32 0.62
CA LYS A 117 -4.99 5.19 0.36
C LYS A 117 -3.87 4.49 -0.38
N LEU A 118 -3.61 3.24 -0.03
CA LEU A 118 -2.64 2.44 -0.73
C LEU A 118 -3.06 2.22 -2.19
N SER A 119 -4.36 1.98 -2.45
CA SER A 119 -4.88 1.81 -3.81
C SER A 119 -4.75 3.07 -4.68
N GLU A 120 -4.97 4.25 -4.10
CA GLU A 120 -4.76 5.53 -4.79
C GLU A 120 -3.30 5.68 -5.23
N ARG A 121 -2.36 5.36 -4.33
CA ARG A 121 -0.93 5.39 -4.59
C ARG A 121 -0.54 4.36 -5.66
N ALA A 122 -1.01 3.12 -5.51
CA ALA A 122 -0.74 2.03 -6.45
C ALA A 122 -1.20 2.37 -7.87
N ASN A 123 -2.37 2.99 -8.01
CA ASN A 123 -2.86 3.44 -9.31
C ASN A 123 -1.95 4.51 -9.95
N GLY A 124 -1.42 5.45 -9.15
CA GLY A 124 -0.44 6.43 -9.62
C GLY A 124 0.87 5.79 -10.07
N GLU A 125 1.41 4.89 -9.25
CA GLU A 125 2.65 4.16 -9.54
C GLU A 125 2.51 3.26 -10.77
N LYS A 126 1.38 2.56 -10.91
CA LYS A 126 1.04 1.77 -12.10
C LYS A 126 1.06 2.60 -13.38
N ARG A 127 0.39 3.77 -13.38
CA ARG A 127 0.35 4.67 -14.55
C ARG A 127 1.75 5.18 -14.89
N PHE A 128 2.54 5.56 -13.90
CA PHE A 128 3.91 5.99 -14.13
C PHE A 128 4.78 4.85 -14.68
N GLY A 129 4.71 3.66 -14.09
CA GLY A 129 5.39 2.45 -14.53
C GLY A 129 5.11 2.18 -16.00
N LYS A 130 3.82 2.05 -16.35
CA LYS A 130 3.38 1.65 -17.69
C LYS A 130 3.68 2.66 -18.79
N TYR A 131 3.57 3.96 -18.51
CA TYR A 131 3.58 4.98 -19.57
C TYR A 131 4.76 5.95 -19.51
N ARG A 132 5.51 6.03 -18.39
CA ARG A 132 6.54 7.05 -18.20
C ARG A 132 7.90 6.53 -17.74
N SER A 133 7.96 5.33 -17.17
CA SER A 133 9.19 4.84 -16.54
C SER A 133 10.27 4.42 -17.55
N GLY A 134 9.88 4.03 -18.76
CA GLY A 134 10.76 3.37 -19.74
C GLY A 134 11.22 1.97 -19.33
N ARG A 135 10.64 1.38 -18.27
CA ARG A 135 10.97 0.05 -17.74
C ARG A 135 9.89 -0.96 -18.14
N GLY A 136 10.27 -2.23 -18.20
CA GLY A 136 9.32 -3.34 -18.33
C GLY A 136 8.55 -3.61 -17.03
N ASP A 137 7.48 -4.40 -17.13
CA ASP A 137 6.67 -4.83 -15.99
C ASP A 137 7.46 -5.82 -15.11
N THR A 138 7.58 -5.52 -13.82
CA THR A 138 8.23 -6.37 -12.79
C THR A 138 7.27 -6.81 -11.68
N SER A 139 5.97 -6.61 -11.89
CA SER A 139 4.92 -7.09 -10.98
C SER A 139 4.87 -8.62 -10.94
N GLN A 140 4.45 -9.18 -9.80
CA GLN A 140 4.36 -10.63 -9.59
C GLN A 140 3.40 -11.30 -10.58
N TRP A 141 2.41 -10.57 -11.08
CA TRP A 141 1.31 -11.09 -11.91
C TRP A 141 1.23 -10.45 -13.30
N ALA A 142 2.29 -9.78 -13.75
CA ALA A 142 2.34 -9.08 -15.04
C ALA A 142 1.14 -8.13 -15.27
N ASN A 143 0.74 -7.41 -14.22
CA ASN A 143 -0.42 -6.52 -14.20
C ASN A 143 -0.06 -5.07 -13.84
N TRP A 144 1.25 -4.75 -13.78
CA TRP A 144 1.82 -3.47 -13.34
C TRP A 144 1.47 -3.04 -11.92
N GLU A 145 0.94 -3.93 -11.09
CA GLU A 145 0.62 -3.63 -9.70
C GLU A 145 1.79 -3.95 -8.77
N ASN A 146 1.89 -3.18 -7.69
CA ASN A 146 2.95 -3.31 -6.69
C ASN A 146 2.59 -4.24 -5.52
N PHE A 147 1.41 -4.85 -5.56
CA PHE A 147 0.95 -5.83 -4.56
C PHE A 147 1.60 -7.19 -4.80
N ARG A 148 2.08 -7.82 -3.73
CA ARG A 148 2.69 -9.14 -3.75
C ARG A 148 2.12 -10.02 -2.65
N ASN A 149 2.18 -11.34 -2.86
CA ASN A 149 1.86 -12.35 -1.83
C ASN A 149 0.47 -12.16 -1.18
N GLY A 150 -0.51 -11.72 -1.97
CA GLY A 150 -1.85 -11.38 -1.48
C GLY A 150 -2.65 -12.58 -0.99
N VAL A 151 -3.23 -12.47 0.19
CA VAL A 151 -4.06 -13.51 0.84
C VAL A 151 -5.26 -12.87 1.54
N LEU A 152 -6.48 -13.31 1.24
CA LEU A 152 -7.68 -12.93 1.99
C LEU A 152 -8.28 -14.16 2.70
N ASN A 153 -8.46 -14.11 4.01
CA ASN A 153 -9.07 -15.20 4.78
C ASN A 153 -8.46 -16.59 4.50
N ARG A 154 -7.14 -16.63 4.25
CA ARG A 154 -6.32 -17.80 3.88
C ARG A 154 -6.40 -18.24 2.41
N ASP A 155 -7.21 -17.60 1.58
CA ASP A 155 -7.21 -17.82 0.14
C ASP A 155 -6.03 -17.07 -0.51
N GLN A 156 -5.06 -17.84 -1.03
CA GLN A 156 -3.86 -17.34 -1.69
C GLN A 156 -4.10 -16.95 -3.16
N ALA A 157 -5.21 -17.36 -3.77
CA ALA A 157 -5.57 -16.96 -5.13
C ALA A 157 -5.88 -15.45 -5.23
N MET A 158 -6.14 -14.81 -4.09
CA MET A 158 -6.44 -13.38 -3.99
C MET A 158 -5.31 -12.48 -4.53
N GLY A 159 -4.05 -12.92 -4.50
CA GLY A 159 -2.92 -12.12 -4.98
C GLY A 159 -3.08 -11.57 -6.40
N ARG A 160 -3.73 -12.32 -7.30
CA ARG A 160 -4.01 -11.88 -8.68
C ARG A 160 -5.12 -10.82 -8.76
N ALA A 161 -6.04 -10.84 -7.81
CA ALA A 161 -7.17 -9.92 -7.75
C ALA A 161 -6.81 -8.58 -7.08
N LEU A 162 -5.72 -8.52 -6.30
CA LEU A 162 -5.25 -7.29 -5.68
C LEU A 162 -4.78 -6.28 -6.72
N THR A 163 -5.68 -5.38 -7.06
CA THR A 163 -5.47 -4.26 -7.98
C THR A 163 -6.08 -3.01 -7.36
N ALA A 164 -5.62 -1.83 -7.78
CA ALA A 164 -6.25 -0.58 -7.31
C ALA A 164 -7.78 -0.56 -7.54
N ALA A 165 -8.25 -1.16 -8.64
CA ALA A 165 -9.67 -1.29 -8.95
C ALA A 165 -10.43 -2.20 -7.96
N TRP A 166 -9.82 -3.31 -7.53
CA TRP A 166 -10.41 -4.22 -6.55
C TRP A 166 -10.61 -3.53 -5.20
N PHE A 167 -9.65 -2.73 -4.74
CA PHE A 167 -9.78 -1.95 -3.50
C PHE A 167 -10.92 -0.92 -3.56
N ALA A 168 -11.23 -0.40 -4.74
CA ALA A 168 -12.33 0.55 -4.93
C ALA A 168 -13.70 -0.14 -5.01
N ALA A 169 -13.81 -1.25 -5.76
CA ALA A 169 -15.09 -1.84 -6.13
C ALA A 169 -15.49 -3.07 -5.31
N ALA A 170 -14.52 -3.82 -4.79
CA ALA A 170 -14.73 -5.19 -4.29
C ALA A 170 -14.21 -5.40 -2.87
N LEU A 171 -13.86 -4.34 -2.13
CA LEU A 171 -13.32 -4.45 -0.78
C LEU A 171 -14.38 -5.04 0.19
N PRO A 172 -14.21 -6.28 0.68
CA PRO A 172 -15.20 -6.94 1.52
C PRO A 172 -15.48 -6.17 2.82
N ALA A 173 -16.67 -6.33 3.40
CA ALA A 173 -17.02 -5.71 4.68
C ALA A 173 -16.22 -6.28 5.87
N ALA A 174 -15.74 -7.51 5.76
CA ALA A 174 -14.99 -8.21 6.80
C ALA A 174 -13.97 -9.17 6.20
N GLY A 175 -13.03 -9.61 7.05
CA GLY A 175 -11.96 -10.54 6.70
C GLY A 175 -10.58 -9.95 6.95
N ARG A 176 -9.58 -10.82 6.92
CA ARG A 176 -8.17 -10.43 7.09
C ARG A 176 -7.45 -10.51 5.75
N LEU A 177 -7.02 -9.35 5.26
CA LEU A 177 -6.28 -9.19 4.03
C LEU A 177 -4.79 -9.01 4.35
N ARG A 178 -3.93 -9.85 3.77
CA ARG A 178 -2.47 -9.78 3.94
C ARG A 178 -1.80 -9.67 2.59
N PHE A 179 -0.77 -8.84 2.48
CA PHE A 179 0.04 -8.68 1.27
C PHE A 179 1.31 -7.89 1.59
N ASP A 180 2.28 -7.97 0.69
CA ASP A 180 3.42 -7.04 0.66
C ASP A 180 3.14 -5.95 -0.38
N TYR A 181 3.55 -4.72 -0.07
CA TYR A 181 3.52 -3.62 -1.02
C TYR A 181 4.92 -3.08 -1.26
N VAL A 182 5.26 -2.85 -2.51
CA VAL A 182 6.55 -2.28 -2.91
C VAL A 182 6.33 -0.94 -3.59
N GLY A 183 6.57 0.16 -2.86
CA GLY A 183 6.55 1.50 -3.44
C GLY A 183 7.67 1.67 -4.46
N THR A 184 7.35 2.22 -5.63
CA THR A 184 8.30 2.44 -6.72
C THR A 184 8.74 3.89 -6.84
N THR A 185 8.16 4.78 -6.03
CA THR A 185 8.53 6.19 -6.03
C THR A 185 9.93 6.37 -5.42
N PRO A 186 10.92 6.86 -6.19
CA PRO A 186 12.25 7.11 -5.63
C PRO A 186 12.20 8.32 -4.68
N PRO A 187 13.18 8.44 -3.77
CA PRO A 187 13.44 9.70 -3.07
C PRO A 187 13.60 10.84 -4.09
N SER A 188 13.09 12.03 -3.76
CA SER A 188 13.22 13.22 -4.61
C SER A 188 14.69 13.46 -4.99
N ARG A 189 14.97 13.81 -6.25
CA ARG A 189 16.33 14.10 -6.72
C ARG A 189 16.94 15.22 -5.87
N GLY A 190 18.16 15.00 -5.38
CA GLY A 190 18.85 15.95 -4.50
C GLY A 190 18.48 15.85 -3.02
N MET A 191 17.68 14.86 -2.62
CA MET A 191 17.46 14.55 -1.20
C MET A 191 18.80 14.22 -0.54
N LYS A 192 19.17 15.01 0.47
CA LYS A 192 20.42 14.81 1.22
C LYS A 192 20.24 13.65 2.20
N PRO A 193 21.30 12.87 2.47
CA PRO A 193 21.29 11.90 3.56
C PRO A 193 20.94 12.60 4.88
N VAL A 194 20.35 11.85 5.81
CA VAL A 194 20.14 12.33 7.17
C VAL A 194 21.51 12.70 7.76
N ALA A 195 21.63 13.92 8.28
CA ALA A 195 22.89 14.37 8.88
C ALA A 195 23.28 13.47 10.06
N ASP A 196 24.56 13.13 10.19
CA ASP A 196 25.07 12.24 11.23
C ASP A 196 24.63 12.66 12.63
N THR A 197 24.62 13.96 12.92
CA THR A 197 24.14 14.48 14.21
C THR A 197 22.67 14.14 14.46
N LYS A 198 21.82 14.27 13.44
CA LYS A 198 20.39 13.90 13.57
C LYS A 198 20.22 12.40 13.73
N PHE A 199 21.00 11.61 13.00
CA PHE A 199 20.96 10.16 13.11
C PHE A 199 21.44 9.68 14.48
N LYS A 200 22.56 10.21 14.99
CA LYS A 200 23.06 9.93 16.33
C LYS A 200 22.07 10.33 17.42
N ASN A 201 21.50 11.54 17.34
CA ASN A 201 20.47 11.98 18.29
C ASN A 201 19.24 11.08 18.25
N PHE A 202 18.86 10.57 17.07
CA PHE A 202 17.78 9.61 16.93
C PHE A 202 18.12 8.26 17.60
N LEU A 203 19.32 7.74 17.39
CA LEU A 203 19.78 6.51 18.06
C LEU A 203 19.81 6.68 19.58
N THR A 204 20.34 7.79 20.08
CA THR A 204 20.34 8.12 21.52
C THR A 204 18.93 8.21 22.09
N ALA A 205 18.00 8.86 21.38
CA ALA A 205 16.60 8.97 21.82
C ALA A 205 15.86 7.63 21.84
N LEU A 206 16.39 6.61 21.15
CA LEU A 206 15.88 5.24 21.16
C LEU A 206 16.66 4.32 22.09
N GLU A 207 17.68 4.84 22.79
CA GLU A 207 18.60 4.06 23.62
C GLU A 207 19.33 2.94 22.84
N ILE A 208 19.59 3.17 21.55
CA ILE A 208 20.27 2.22 20.67
C ILE A 208 21.75 2.60 20.55
N ASN A 209 22.62 1.75 21.08
CA ASN A 209 24.06 1.89 20.92
C ASN A 209 24.53 1.24 19.59
N PRO A 210 25.03 2.02 18.61
CA PRO A 210 25.46 1.50 17.32
C PRO A 210 26.72 0.63 17.38
N ASP A 211 27.53 0.73 18.44
CA ASP A 211 28.81 0.02 18.56
C ASP A 211 28.67 -1.34 19.29
N GLU A 212 27.63 -1.51 20.11
CA GLU A 212 27.37 -2.78 20.85
C GLU A 212 26.39 -3.70 20.13
N ASN A 213 25.51 -3.13 19.31
CA ASN A 213 24.57 -3.90 18.51
C ASN A 213 25.01 -3.79 17.06
N ALA A 214 25.42 -4.89 16.44
CA ALA A 214 25.35 -4.99 14.99
C ALA A 214 23.94 -4.52 14.62
N LEU A 215 23.82 -3.35 14.01
CA LEU A 215 22.55 -2.70 13.66
C LEU A 215 21.89 -3.54 12.56
N ASP A 216 21.36 -4.69 12.93
CA ASP A 216 20.38 -5.37 12.14
C ASP A 216 19.14 -4.47 12.16
N MET A 217 18.72 -4.07 10.96
CA MET A 217 17.48 -3.30 10.76
C MET A 217 16.28 -4.04 11.38
N GLU A 218 16.37 -5.38 11.49
CA GLU A 218 15.43 -6.23 12.22
C GLU A 218 15.42 -5.87 13.72
N SER A 219 16.57 -5.66 14.37
CA SER A 219 16.72 -5.28 15.78
C SER A 219 16.24 -3.86 16.10
N LEU A 220 16.49 -2.90 15.21
CA LEU A 220 16.02 -1.51 15.34
C LEU A 220 14.49 -1.42 15.28
N GLY A 221 13.89 -2.16 14.35
CA GLY A 221 12.45 -2.32 14.26
C GLY A 221 11.87 -3.04 15.48
N THR A 222 12.59 -4.04 16.00
CA THR A 222 12.20 -4.86 17.16
C THR A 222 12.31 -4.10 18.48
N ALA A 223 13.37 -3.34 18.74
CA ALA A 223 13.52 -2.54 19.97
C ALA A 223 12.52 -1.37 20.04
N GLN A 224 12.29 -0.69 18.90
CA GLN A 224 11.20 0.30 18.78
C GLN A 224 9.81 -0.31 18.92
N TYR A 225 9.67 -1.62 18.74
CA TYR A 225 8.43 -2.37 18.78
C TYR A 225 8.19 -2.95 20.19
N GLU A 226 9.21 -3.48 20.85
CA GLU A 226 9.18 -4.06 22.20
C GLU A 226 8.95 -2.99 23.27
N HIS A 227 9.72 -1.89 23.26
CA HIS A 227 9.49 -0.74 24.14
C HIS A 227 8.07 -0.18 24.00
N PHE A 228 7.48 -0.35 22.81
CA PHE A 228 6.16 0.15 22.46
C PHE A 228 5.01 -0.75 22.91
N LEU A 229 5.19 -2.07 22.78
CA LEU A 229 4.28 -3.08 23.29
C LEU A 229 4.17 -3.04 24.81
N GLU A 230 5.29 -2.81 25.49
CA GLU A 230 5.35 -2.71 26.95
C GLU A 230 4.55 -1.52 27.50
N GLN A 231 4.50 -0.39 26.78
CA GLN A 231 3.74 0.79 27.24
C GLN A 231 2.28 0.85 26.77
N TYR A 232 1.91 0.32 25.58
CA TYR A 232 0.63 0.69 24.94
C TYR A 232 -0.28 -0.47 24.47
N GLY A 233 0.04 -1.73 24.78
CA GLY A 233 -0.94 -2.83 24.72
C GLY A 233 -0.57 -4.00 23.80
N LYS A 234 -0.31 -5.16 24.46
CA LYS A 234 0.07 -6.47 23.91
C LYS A 234 -0.89 -7.09 22.88
N GLU A 235 -2.20 -7.09 23.15
CA GLU A 235 -3.14 -8.04 22.51
C GLU A 235 -3.25 -7.95 20.97
N ARG A 236 -3.00 -6.78 20.38
CA ARG A 236 -3.36 -6.52 18.97
C ARG A 236 -2.22 -6.73 17.98
N TYR A 237 -0.98 -6.66 18.46
CA TYR A 237 0.24 -6.76 17.65
C TYR A 237 0.93 -8.11 17.80
N GLU A 238 0.80 -8.77 18.95
CA GLU A 238 1.29 -10.13 19.19
C GLU A 238 0.81 -11.10 18.09
N THR A 239 -0.46 -11.02 17.66
CA THR A 239 -1.00 -11.95 16.66
C THR A 239 -0.48 -11.75 15.23
N ALA A 240 -0.02 -10.55 14.85
CA ALA A 240 0.46 -10.29 13.51
C ALA A 240 1.98 -10.48 13.41
N ALA A 241 2.72 -10.02 14.41
CA ALA A 241 4.17 -10.12 14.44
C ALA A 241 4.67 -11.47 14.96
N GLU A 242 4.01 -12.14 15.93
CA GLU A 242 4.41 -13.52 16.31
C GLU A 242 4.19 -14.52 15.16
N VAL A 243 3.15 -14.31 14.35
CA VAL A 243 2.89 -15.14 13.17
C VAL A 243 3.97 -14.94 12.12
N GLU A 244 4.41 -13.69 11.91
CA GLU A 244 5.49 -13.39 10.96
C GLU A 244 6.85 -13.85 11.49
N TRP A 245 7.11 -13.69 12.79
CA TRP A 245 8.32 -14.16 13.45
C TRP A 245 8.40 -15.70 13.42
N ARG A 246 7.29 -16.42 13.67
CA ARG A 246 7.22 -17.88 13.49
C ARG A 246 7.46 -18.28 12.04
N ARG A 247 6.87 -17.57 11.07
CA ARG A 247 7.03 -17.85 9.64
C ARG A 247 8.47 -17.63 9.17
N LEU A 248 9.12 -16.55 9.59
CA LEU A 248 10.52 -16.25 9.27
C LEU A 248 11.49 -17.21 9.95
N LYS A 249 11.17 -17.67 11.17
CA LYS A 249 11.92 -18.73 11.86
C LYS A 249 11.76 -20.07 11.13
N GLU A 250 10.55 -20.41 10.69
CA GLU A 250 10.29 -21.62 9.90
C GLU A 250 10.92 -21.58 8.50
N SER A 251 11.06 -20.40 7.89
CA SER A 251 11.72 -20.26 6.58
C SER A 251 13.25 -20.27 6.67
N ARG A 252 13.85 -19.78 7.77
CA ARG A 252 15.31 -19.87 8.00
C ARG A 252 15.79 -21.29 8.32
N TYR A 253 14.90 -22.20 8.73
CA TYR A 253 15.24 -23.58 9.10
C TYR A 253 14.86 -24.66 8.06
N ARG A 254 14.27 -24.30 6.91
CA ARG A 254 14.16 -25.26 5.80
C ARG A 254 15.51 -25.39 5.12
N ARG A 255 16.21 -26.51 5.37
CA ARG A 255 17.33 -26.93 4.52
C ARG A 255 16.85 -26.93 3.06
N PRO A 256 17.68 -26.49 2.09
CA PRO A 256 17.38 -26.71 0.69
C PRO A 256 17.16 -28.21 0.49
N VAL A 257 16.01 -28.59 -0.07
CA VAL A 257 15.81 -29.97 -0.53
C VAL A 257 16.74 -30.12 -1.72
N PRO A 258 17.70 -31.08 -1.71
CA PRO A 258 18.53 -31.34 -2.87
C PRO A 258 17.63 -31.69 -4.05
N ILE A 259 17.87 -31.05 -5.19
CA ILE A 259 17.23 -31.41 -6.45
C ILE A 259 17.94 -32.68 -6.92
N GLU A 260 17.48 -33.85 -6.47
CA GLU A 260 17.73 -35.14 -7.10
C GLU A 260 16.76 -36.19 -6.52
N GLU A 261 16.27 -37.06 -7.40
CA GLU A 261 15.26 -38.12 -7.18
C GLU A 261 13.77 -37.71 -7.09
N ARG A 262 13.24 -37.31 -8.25
CA ARG A 262 11.95 -37.84 -8.72
C ARG A 262 12.14 -38.49 -10.09
N VAL A 263 12.82 -39.63 -10.09
CA VAL A 263 12.50 -40.68 -11.06
C VAL A 263 11.59 -41.61 -10.29
N ASP A 264 10.29 -41.53 -10.52
CA ASP A 264 9.43 -42.64 -10.20
C ASP A 264 8.64 -43.05 -11.44
N LYS A 265 8.80 -44.33 -11.73
CA LYS A 265 8.42 -45.02 -12.95
C LYS A 265 6.91 -45.23 -12.90
N THR A 266 6.20 -44.63 -13.83
CA THR A 266 4.90 -45.18 -14.26
C THR A 266 5.06 -45.65 -15.70
N GLU A 267 5.19 -46.97 -15.84
CA GLU A 267 5.01 -47.67 -17.12
C GLU A 267 3.64 -47.30 -17.69
N VAL A 268 3.65 -46.72 -18.89
CA VAL A 268 2.46 -46.64 -19.73
C VAL A 268 2.53 -47.82 -20.70
N ASP A 269 1.65 -48.80 -20.51
CA ASP A 269 1.48 -49.94 -21.43
C ASP A 269 0.99 -49.43 -22.81
N PRO A 270 1.73 -49.64 -23.91
CA PRO A 270 1.34 -49.13 -25.23
C PRO A 270 0.16 -49.84 -25.91
N ARG A 271 -0.53 -50.78 -25.25
CA ARG A 271 -1.54 -51.65 -25.91
C ARG A 271 -3.01 -51.33 -25.65
N THR A 272 -3.36 -50.25 -24.96
CA THR A 272 -4.76 -49.85 -24.74
C THR A 272 -5.33 -48.86 -25.76
N LEU A 273 -4.62 -48.62 -26.88
CA LEU A 273 -5.03 -47.70 -27.94
C LEU A 273 -5.57 -48.42 -29.19
N ILE A 274 -6.56 -49.32 -29.04
CA ILE A 274 -7.35 -49.83 -30.18
C ILE A 274 -8.81 -50.06 -29.77
N GLY A 275 -9.72 -49.28 -30.39
CA GLY A 275 -11.06 -49.73 -30.78
C GLY A 275 -12.25 -49.38 -29.87
N SER A 276 -12.96 -48.30 -30.19
CA SER A 276 -14.37 -48.42 -30.61
C SER A 276 -14.88 -47.11 -31.21
N THR A 277 -15.34 -47.24 -32.46
CA THR A 277 -15.88 -46.25 -33.38
C THR A 277 -17.40 -46.10 -33.25
N ALA A 278 -17.92 -44.87 -33.37
CA ALA A 278 -19.12 -44.48 -34.14
C ALA A 278 -19.40 -42.99 -33.81
N GLY A 279 -19.19 -42.03 -34.72
CA GLY A 279 -20.02 -41.78 -35.91
C GLY A 279 -20.94 -40.60 -35.58
N THR A 280 -20.67 -39.38 -36.05
CA THR A 280 -21.31 -38.85 -37.26
C THR A 280 -20.47 -37.68 -37.83
N ARG A 281 -20.00 -37.82 -39.07
CA ARG A 281 -19.54 -36.76 -39.98
C ARG A 281 -20.77 -36.14 -40.66
N SER A 282 -20.80 -34.88 -41.08
CA SER A 282 -20.22 -34.29 -42.30
C SER A 282 -20.69 -32.81 -42.36
N ASN A 283 -20.12 -31.82 -43.07
CA ASN A 283 -19.35 -31.76 -44.31
C ASN A 283 -18.76 -30.32 -44.38
N SER A 284 -17.45 -30.13 -44.48
CA SER A 284 -16.69 -29.72 -45.69
C SER A 284 -17.17 -28.44 -46.42
N GLN A 285 -16.30 -27.42 -46.50
CA GLN A 285 -15.56 -27.02 -47.72
C GLN A 285 -14.76 -25.72 -47.51
N ASP A 286 -13.44 -25.83 -47.65
CA ASP A 286 -12.44 -24.79 -48.01
C ASP A 286 -12.45 -24.59 -49.55
N PRO A 287 -11.60 -23.75 -50.21
CA PRO A 287 -10.76 -22.60 -49.81
C PRO A 287 -10.82 -21.43 -50.85
N THR A 288 -10.08 -20.30 -50.66
CA THR A 288 -9.17 -19.66 -51.67
C THR A 288 -8.71 -18.21 -51.33
N THR A 289 -7.38 -18.07 -51.20
CA THR A 289 -6.41 -17.15 -51.88
C THR A 289 -6.56 -15.61 -51.97
N MET A 290 -5.37 -14.95 -51.92
CA MET A 290 -4.97 -13.58 -52.35
C MET A 290 -5.30 -12.46 -51.36
N GLY A 291 -4.46 -11.53 -50.92
CA GLY A 291 -3.16 -10.97 -51.32
C GLY A 291 -3.18 -9.49 -50.80
N PRO A 292 -2.07 -8.88 -50.35
CA PRO A 292 -2.11 -7.56 -49.69
C PRO A 292 -2.06 -6.41 -50.72
N PRO A 293 -2.58 -5.20 -50.41
CA PRO A 293 -2.22 -4.02 -51.18
C PRO A 293 -1.22 -3.12 -50.44
N ALA A 294 -0.43 -2.47 -51.28
CA ALA A 294 0.83 -1.80 -51.02
C ALA A 294 0.70 -0.28 -50.79
N GLU A 295 1.85 0.30 -50.45
CA GLU A 295 2.17 1.73 -50.41
C GLU A 295 1.83 2.48 -51.73
N GLY A 296 1.49 3.77 -51.61
CA GLY A 296 1.26 4.65 -52.75
C GLY A 296 1.10 6.13 -52.39
N GLN A 297 2.25 6.79 -52.22
CA GLN A 297 2.62 8.14 -52.69
C GLN A 297 1.69 9.39 -52.56
N ARG A 298 2.32 10.42 -51.96
CA ARG A 298 2.55 11.82 -52.45
C ARG A 298 1.39 12.81 -52.65
N GLY A 299 1.66 14.02 -52.14
CA GLY A 299 1.05 15.32 -52.49
C GLY A 299 0.48 16.00 -51.24
N GLY A 300 0.85 17.20 -50.80
CA GLY A 300 1.46 18.35 -51.47
C GLY A 300 0.58 19.58 -51.22
N GLY A 301 1.14 20.64 -50.62
CA GLY A 301 0.50 21.95 -50.40
C GLY A 301 -0.29 22.04 -49.08
N GLY A 302 -0.17 23.07 -48.24
CA GLY A 302 0.29 24.43 -48.42
C GLY A 302 -0.79 25.37 -47.84
N GLY A 303 -0.41 26.34 -47.00
CA GLY A 303 -1.30 27.45 -46.59
C GLY A 303 -1.30 27.71 -45.09
N GLY A 304 -0.62 28.79 -44.69
CA GLY A 304 -0.71 29.37 -43.36
C GLY A 304 -1.94 30.27 -43.17
N GLY A 305 -2.17 30.61 -41.90
CA GLY A 305 -3.21 31.50 -41.39
C GLY A 305 -3.32 31.31 -39.89
#